data_AF-A0AAJ1QCJ7-F1
#
_entry.id   AF-A0AAJ1QCJ7-F1
#
_cell.length_a   1.000
_cell.length_b   1.000
_cell.length_c   1.000
_cell.angle_alpha   90.00
_cell.angle_beta   90.00
_cell.angle_gamma   90.00
#
_symmetry.space_group_name_H-M   'P 1'
#
loop_
_entity.id
_entity.type
_entity.pdbx_description
1 polymer ?
#
loop_
_entity_poly.entity_id
_entity_poly.type
_entity_poly.pdbx_seq_one_letter_code
_entity_poly.pdbx_strand_id
1 'polypeptide(L)'
;MTENCSRCNEIIECKVNEIENCNCSKIELKRETIEFLKKTHYSCLCNNCLSQLDYFETLNQQYKHPTMPSEFVPHIHYYIENGYWVFTEFFHYQKGKCCENGCRHCAYGFKK
;
A
#
# COMPACT_ATOMS: atom_id res chain seq x y z
N MET A 1 -23.69 2.41 6.30
CA MET A 1 -22.91 1.23 6.72
C MET A 1 -21.54 1.73 7.16
N THR A 2 -21.05 1.31 8.32
CA THR A 2 -19.73 1.67 8.86
C THR A 2 -18.82 0.46 8.70
N GLU A 3 -17.76 0.61 7.93
CA GLU A 3 -16.72 -0.41 7.74
C GLU A 3 -15.39 0.16 8.21
N ASN A 4 -14.46 -0.68 8.66
CA ASN A 4 -13.13 -0.20 9.04
C ASN A 4 -12.14 -0.41 7.88
N CYS A 5 -11.23 0.56 7.70
CA CYS A 5 -10.15 0.42 6.75
C CYS A 5 -9.22 -0.73 7.17
N SER A 6 -9.02 -1.70 6.30
CA SER A 6 -8.16 -2.87 6.55
C SER A 6 -6.69 -2.51 6.83
N ARG A 7 -6.25 -1.31 6.42
CA ARG A 7 -4.85 -0.87 6.52
C ARG A 7 -4.59 0.04 7.72
N CYS A 8 -5.38 1.11 7.90
CA CYS A 8 -5.20 2.08 9.00
C CYS A 8 -6.22 1.94 10.14
N ASN A 9 -7.25 1.10 9.99
CA ASN A 9 -8.33 0.90 10.96
C ASN A 9 -9.22 2.15 11.20
N GLU A 10 -9.16 3.16 10.34
CA GLU A 10 -10.11 4.28 10.36
C GLU A 10 -11.51 3.84 9.94
N ILE A 11 -12.53 4.44 10.54
CA ILE A 11 -13.93 4.18 10.23
C ILE A 11 -14.28 4.83 8.89
N ILE A 12 -14.86 4.05 7.99
CA ILE A 12 -15.36 4.45 6.68
C ILE A 12 -16.89 4.46 6.77
N GLU A 13 -17.48 5.65 6.72
CA GLU A 13 -18.93 5.80 6.61
C GLU A 13 -19.36 5.80 5.14
N CYS A 14 -20.02 4.72 4.72
CA CYS A 14 -20.68 4.68 3.42
C CYS A 14 -22.16 5.04 3.58
N LYS A 15 -22.51 6.26 3.14
CA LYS A 15 -23.89 6.78 3.09
C LYS A 15 -24.38 6.76 1.64
N VAL A 16 -24.97 5.64 1.23
CA VAL A 16 -25.48 5.41 -0.14
C VAL A 16 -26.54 6.45 -0.55
N ASN A 17 -27.22 7.08 0.41
CA ASN A 17 -28.21 8.13 0.15
C ASN A 17 -27.58 9.52 -0.08
N GLU A 18 -26.28 9.68 0.12
CA GLU A 18 -25.54 10.95 0.02
C GLU A 18 -24.27 10.78 -0.83
N ILE A 19 -24.41 10.19 -2.03
CA ILE A 19 -23.28 9.89 -2.93
C ILE A 19 -22.49 11.15 -3.31
N GLU A 20 -23.15 12.31 -3.43
CA GLU A 20 -22.49 13.59 -3.73
C GLU A 20 -21.48 14.01 -2.65
N ASN A 21 -21.69 13.57 -1.41
CA ASN A 21 -20.80 13.81 -0.28
C ASN A 21 -19.83 12.65 -0.03
N CYS A 22 -19.90 11.58 -0.81
CA CYS A 22 -19.00 10.45 -0.65
C CYS A 22 -17.59 10.87 -1.01
N ASN A 23 -16.66 10.75 -0.06
CA ASN A 23 -15.24 10.97 -0.35
C ASN A 23 -14.73 10.02 -1.46
N CYS A 24 -15.35 8.85 -1.62
CA CYS A 24 -15.01 7.87 -2.64
C CYS A 24 -15.10 8.39 -4.10
N SER A 25 -15.92 9.41 -4.38
CA SER A 25 -16.07 9.97 -5.74
C SER A 25 -14.93 10.89 -6.16
N LYS A 26 -14.09 11.32 -5.20
CA LYS A 26 -13.05 12.33 -5.42
C LYS A 26 -11.66 11.74 -5.66
N ILE A 27 -11.50 10.42 -5.52
CA ILE A 27 -10.21 9.77 -5.64
C ILE A 27 -10.00 9.23 -7.06
N GLU A 28 -8.93 9.67 -7.70
CA GLU A 28 -8.47 9.13 -8.97
C GLU A 28 -7.23 8.28 -8.70
N LEU A 29 -7.28 7.01 -9.11
CA LEU A 29 -6.18 6.06 -8.95
C LEU A 29 -5.60 5.69 -10.32
N LYS A 30 -4.29 5.52 -10.37
CA LYS A 30 -3.61 5.00 -11.57
C LYS A 30 -4.01 3.55 -11.82
N ARG A 31 -3.96 3.15 -13.09
CA ARG A 31 -4.32 1.78 -13.52
C ARG A 31 -3.42 0.74 -12.85
N GLU A 32 -2.15 1.05 -12.69
CA GLU A 32 -1.15 0.21 -12.04
C GLU A 32 -1.51 -0.04 -10.57
N THR A 33 -1.95 0.99 -9.85
CA THR A 33 -2.45 0.90 -8.48
C THR A 33 -3.69 0.01 -8.39
N ILE A 34 -4.61 0.12 -9.34
CA ILE A 34 -5.81 -0.75 -9.42
C ILE A 34 -5.40 -2.22 -9.63
N GLU A 35 -4.46 -2.48 -10.55
CA GLU A 35 -3.92 -3.83 -10.77
C GLU A 35 -3.17 -4.38 -9.56
N PHE A 36 -2.50 -3.53 -8.79
CA PHE A 36 -1.89 -3.89 -7.53
C PHE A 36 -2.96 -4.30 -6.50
N LEU A 37 -4.00 -3.47 -6.30
CA LEU A 37 -5.08 -3.72 -5.34
C LEU A 37 -5.78 -5.07 -5.58
N LYS A 38 -5.99 -5.47 -6.84
CA LYS A 38 -6.55 -6.79 -7.20
C LYS A 38 -5.73 -7.98 -6.68
N LYS A 39 -4.44 -7.79 -6.40
CA LYS A 39 -3.52 -8.83 -5.89
C LYS A 39 -3.37 -8.77 -4.37
N THR A 40 -4.00 -7.81 -3.71
CA THR A 40 -3.92 -7.64 -2.26
C THR A 40 -5.04 -8.38 -1.53
N HIS A 41 -4.87 -8.55 -0.22
CA HIS A 41 -5.88 -9.14 0.68
C HIS A 41 -6.66 -8.07 1.45
N TYR A 42 -6.59 -6.80 1.04
CA TYR A 42 -7.36 -5.74 1.67
C TYR A 42 -8.85 -5.89 1.33
N SER A 43 -9.73 -5.65 2.30
CA SER A 43 -11.17 -5.49 2.03
C SER A 43 -11.47 -4.03 1.68
N CYS A 44 -11.97 -3.24 2.63
CA CYS A 44 -12.21 -1.82 2.46
C CYS A 44 -10.96 -1.01 2.79
N LEU A 45 -10.64 -0.02 1.94
CA LEU A 45 -9.56 0.94 2.17
C LEU A 45 -10.12 2.36 2.15
N CYS A 46 -9.67 3.21 3.07
CA CYS A 46 -10.01 4.63 3.06
C CYS A 46 -9.23 5.36 1.96
N ASN A 47 -9.73 6.54 1.56
CA ASN A 47 -9.08 7.36 0.53
C ASN A 47 -7.62 7.67 0.82
N ASN A 48 -7.28 7.96 2.08
CA ASN A 48 -5.89 8.26 2.45
C ASN A 48 -4.98 7.05 2.21
N CYS A 49 -5.43 5.84 2.58
CA CYS A 49 -4.68 4.61 2.31
C CYS A 49 -4.55 4.34 0.81
N LEU A 50 -5.60 4.59 0.03
CA LEU A 50 -5.57 4.44 -1.42
C LEU A 50 -4.60 5.44 -2.07
N SER A 51 -4.63 6.71 -1.67
CA SER A 51 -3.67 7.73 -2.14
C SER A 51 -2.23 7.39 -1.77
N GLN A 52 -1.99 6.83 -0.59
CA GLN A 52 -0.66 6.35 -0.21
C GLN A 52 -0.18 5.18 -1.07
N LEU A 53 -1.07 4.24 -1.41
CA LEU A 53 -0.74 3.15 -2.33
C LEU A 53 -0.50 3.68 -3.75
N ASP A 54 -1.27 4.68 -4.20
CA ASP A 54 -1.04 5.30 -5.50
C ASP A 54 0.29 6.05 -5.57
N TYR A 55 0.72 6.64 -4.45
CA TYR A 55 2.03 7.27 -4.34
C TYR A 55 3.18 6.28 -4.54
N PHE A 56 3.01 4.99 -4.23
CA PHE A 56 4.03 3.98 -4.54
C PHE A 56 4.32 3.88 -6.02
N GLU A 57 3.36 4.15 -6.90
CA GLU A 57 3.64 4.18 -8.33
C GLU A 57 4.56 5.35 -8.71
N THR A 58 4.38 6.52 -8.09
CA THR A 58 5.30 7.66 -8.25
C THR A 58 6.70 7.30 -7.77
N LEU A 59 6.82 6.63 -6.61
CA LEU A 59 8.10 6.14 -6.12
C LEU A 59 8.71 5.08 -7.04
N ASN A 60 7.91 4.21 -7.63
CA ASN A 60 8.37 3.15 -8.53
C ASN A 60 8.94 3.70 -9.85
N GLN A 61 8.41 4.82 -10.33
CA GLN A 61 8.95 5.55 -11.48
C GLN A 61 10.29 6.22 -11.15
N GLN A 62 10.43 6.75 -9.93
CA GLN A 62 11.64 7.43 -9.47
C GLN A 62 12.75 6.45 -9.08
N TYR A 63 12.41 5.37 -8.39
CA TYR A 63 13.34 4.38 -7.85
C TYR A 63 13.05 3.02 -8.49
N LYS A 64 13.95 2.59 -9.38
CA LYS A 64 13.84 1.27 -10.02
C LYS A 64 14.00 0.15 -8.99
N HIS A 65 13.35 -0.98 -9.26
CA HIS A 65 13.49 -2.17 -8.43
C HIS A 65 14.97 -2.59 -8.34
N PRO A 66 15.57 -2.65 -7.13
CA PRO A 66 16.98 -3.00 -6.98
C PRO A 66 17.19 -4.47 -7.31
N THR A 67 18.10 -4.75 -8.23
CA THR A 67 18.51 -6.10 -8.62
C THR A 67 19.74 -6.57 -7.87
N MET A 68 20.52 -5.63 -7.34
CA MET A 68 21.76 -5.90 -6.62
C MET A 68 21.77 -5.22 -5.24
N PRO A 69 22.45 -5.81 -4.23
CA PRO A 69 22.58 -5.23 -2.88
C PRO A 69 23.09 -3.78 -2.84
N SER A 70 23.91 -3.38 -3.81
CA SER A 70 24.45 -2.02 -3.91
C SER A 70 23.43 -0.96 -4.33
N GLU A 71 22.28 -1.35 -4.88
CA GLU A 71 21.24 -0.43 -5.38
C GLU A 71 20.21 -0.09 -4.30
N PHE A 72 20.27 -0.73 -3.13
CA PHE A 72 19.34 -0.48 -2.05
C PHE A 72 19.56 0.91 -1.44
N VAL A 73 18.61 1.80 -1.73
CA VAL A 73 18.56 3.14 -1.13
C VAL A 73 17.97 3.08 0.29
N PRO A 74 18.69 3.56 1.33
CA PRO A 74 18.16 3.70 2.69
C PRO A 74 16.92 4.59 2.75
N HIS A 75 16.01 4.33 3.70
CA HIS A 75 14.71 4.97 3.89
C HIS A 75 13.68 4.79 2.76
N ILE A 76 14.11 4.38 1.56
CA ILE A 76 13.24 4.02 0.45
C ILE A 76 12.94 2.52 0.47
N HIS A 77 13.98 1.68 0.42
CA HIS A 77 13.82 0.23 0.38
C HIS A 77 13.96 -0.43 1.75
N TYR A 78 14.80 0.13 2.62
CA TYR A 78 15.06 -0.43 3.94
C TYR A 78 15.50 0.64 4.94
N TYR A 79 15.43 0.31 6.22
CA TYR A 79 16.10 1.03 7.30
C TYR A 79 16.75 0.03 8.25
N ILE A 80 17.64 0.51 9.13
CA ILE A 80 18.28 -0.33 10.14
C ILE A 80 17.57 -0.12 11.47
N GLU A 81 17.10 -1.22 12.07
CA GLU A 81 16.50 -1.24 13.40
C GLU A 81 17.19 -2.35 14.20
N ASN A 82 17.77 -2.03 15.36
CA ASN A 82 18.49 -2.99 16.21
C ASN A 82 19.61 -3.78 15.49
N GLY A 83 20.26 -3.16 14.50
CA GLY A 83 21.31 -3.81 13.69
C GLY A 83 20.80 -4.74 12.58
N TYR A 84 19.48 -4.89 12.44
CA TYR A 84 18.86 -5.68 11.38
C TYR A 84 18.35 -4.79 10.25
N TRP A 85 18.39 -5.32 9.03
CA TRP A 85 17.80 -4.68 7.86
C TRP A 85 16.29 -4.91 7.88
N VAL A 86 15.54 -3.80 7.91
CA VAL A 86 14.09 -3.81 7.91
C VAL A 86 13.60 -3.22 6.61
N PHE A 87 13.06 -4.07 5.74
CA PHE A 87 12.51 -3.62 4.46
C PHE A 87 11.22 -2.82 4.65
N THR A 88 11.07 -1.79 3.83
CA THR A 88 9.90 -0.90 3.81
C THR A 88 8.73 -1.55 3.06
N GLU A 89 7.55 -0.97 3.22
CA GLU A 89 6.36 -1.36 2.46
C GLU A 89 6.58 -1.20 0.95
N PHE A 90 7.24 -0.12 0.52
CA PHE A 90 7.56 0.13 -0.88
C PHE A 90 8.44 -0.98 -1.50
N PHE A 91 9.44 -1.48 -0.78
CA PHE A 91 10.23 -2.61 -1.27
C PHE A 91 9.38 -3.85 -1.52
N HIS A 92 8.43 -4.14 -0.61
CA HIS A 92 7.50 -5.25 -0.79
C HIS A 92 6.50 -5.01 -1.93
N TYR A 93 6.07 -3.78 -2.17
CA TYR A 93 5.28 -3.39 -3.35
C TYR A 93 6.05 -3.71 -4.65
N GLN A 94 7.32 -3.29 -4.75
CA GLN A 94 8.14 -3.51 -5.94
C GLN A 94 8.45 -4.98 -6.22
N LYS A 95 8.42 -5.84 -5.21
CA LYS A 95 8.58 -7.31 -5.37
C LYS A 95 7.51 -7.92 -6.30
N GLY A 96 6.36 -7.26 -6.46
CA GLY A 96 5.34 -7.62 -7.43
C GLY A 96 4.49 -8.85 -7.08
N LYS A 97 4.78 -9.55 -5.96
CA LYS A 97 3.98 -10.67 -5.44
C LYS A 97 3.96 -10.74 -3.91
N CYS A 98 2.81 -11.12 -3.35
CA CYS A 98 2.70 -11.51 -1.94
C CYS A 98 3.48 -12.81 -1.69
N CYS A 99 4.09 -12.94 -0.51
CA CYS A 99 4.82 -14.13 -0.12
C CYS A 99 4.20 -14.88 1.06
N GLU A 100 3.05 -14.42 1.56
CA GLU A 100 2.23 -15.09 2.59
C GLU A 100 2.97 -15.40 3.92
N ASN A 101 4.09 -14.71 4.16
CA ASN A 101 4.90 -14.89 5.37
C ASN A 101 4.47 -13.96 6.53
N GLY A 102 3.40 -13.16 6.37
CA GLY A 102 2.96 -12.21 7.38
C GLY A 102 3.98 -11.11 7.68
N CYS A 103 4.57 -10.50 6.64
CA CYS A 103 5.61 -9.48 6.80
C CYS A 103 5.13 -8.24 7.58
N ARG A 104 6.00 -7.68 8.42
CA ARG A 104 5.70 -6.47 9.23
C ARG A 104 5.22 -5.28 8.38
N HIS A 105 5.87 -5.03 7.24
CA HIS A 105 5.50 -3.96 6.31
C HIS A 105 4.88 -4.54 5.03
N CYS A 106 3.94 -5.48 5.17
CA CYS A 106 3.31 -6.11 4.02
C CYS A 106 2.50 -5.09 3.20
N ALA A 107 2.95 -4.78 1.98
CA ALA A 107 2.20 -3.95 1.06
C ALA A 107 0.85 -4.57 0.66
N TYR A 108 0.72 -5.89 0.70
CA TYR A 108 -0.45 -6.64 0.23
C TYR A 108 -1.53 -6.87 1.31
N GLY A 109 -1.32 -6.42 2.54
CA GLY A 109 -2.30 -6.57 3.61
C GLY A 109 -2.44 -7.99 4.19
N PHE A 110 -1.58 -8.93 3.81
CA PHE A 110 -1.62 -10.29 4.34
C PHE A 110 -1.11 -10.33 5.79
N LYS A 111 -1.93 -10.87 6.69
CA LYS A 111 -1.59 -11.15 8.09
C LYS A 111 -1.88 -12.64 8.36
N LYS A 112 -0.96 -13.31 9.06
CA LYS A 112 -1.07 -14.73 9.42
C LYS A 112 -1.91 -14.91 10.68
#